data_AF-A0A0Q7MJD0-F1
#
_entry.id   AF-A0A0Q7MJD0-F1
#
_cell.length_a   1.000
_cell.length_b   1.000
_cell.length_c   1.000
_cell.angle_alpha   90.00
_cell.angle_beta   90.00
_cell.angle_gamma   90.00
#
_symmetry.space_group_name_H-M   'P 1'
#
loop_
_entity.id
_entity.type
_entity.pdbx_description
1 polymer ?
#
loop_
_entity_poly.entity_id
_entity_poly.type
_entity_poly.pdbx_seq_one_letter_code
_entity_poly.pdbx_strand_id
1 'polypeptide(L)'
;MCRARPERSPEAQAAASNAVLAAIAASDALCGHALGERAADQDHGTATTLIKTVQPDGVRLANKLRRLLSDKTLLQYGTYCTPVTAEQAVRDAKVLVDALDSRGL
;
A
#
# COMPACT_ATOMS: atom_id res chain seq x y z
N MET A 1 28.12 8.57 19.62
CA MET A 1 26.99 7.62 19.66
C MET A 1 26.88 6.94 18.30
N CYS A 2 27.28 5.66 18.19
CA CYS A 2 27.08 4.88 16.97
C CYS A 2 25.58 4.58 16.80
N ARG A 3 24.93 5.12 15.76
CA ARG A 3 23.63 4.58 15.32
C ARG A 3 23.88 3.17 14.81
N ALA A 4 23.30 2.16 15.46
CA ALA A 4 23.19 0.85 14.88
C ALA A 4 22.58 1.00 13.47
N ARG A 5 23.24 0.44 12.45
CA ARG A 5 22.63 0.38 11.12
C ARG A 5 21.31 -0.38 11.27
N PRO A 6 20.20 0.09 10.69
CA PRO A 6 18.95 -0.63 10.81
C PRO A 6 19.13 -1.98 10.12
N GLU A 7 19.19 -3.03 10.95
CA GLU A 7 19.36 -4.40 10.48
C GLU A 7 18.02 -4.94 9.98
N ARG A 8 18.09 -5.95 9.11
CA ARG A 8 16.91 -6.68 8.62
C ARG A 8 16.13 -7.25 9.81
N SER A 9 14.80 -7.12 9.79
CA SER A 9 13.92 -7.78 10.77
C SER A 9 12.85 -8.62 10.06
N PRO A 10 12.66 -9.90 10.46
CA PRO A 10 11.54 -10.72 9.97
C PRO A 10 10.17 -10.10 10.26
N GLU A 11 10.01 -9.47 11.41
CA GLU A 11 8.77 -8.79 11.83
C GLU A 11 8.52 -7.56 10.94
N ALA A 12 9.56 -6.79 10.63
CA ALA A 12 9.50 -5.67 9.70
C ALA A 12 9.08 -6.15 8.30
N GLN A 13 9.66 -7.25 7.82
CA GLN A 13 9.29 -7.87 6.55
C GLN A 13 7.81 -8.29 6.53
N ALA A 14 7.34 -8.97 7.59
CA ALA A 14 5.96 -9.42 7.70
C ALA A 14 4.98 -8.23 7.73
N ALA A 15 5.28 -7.20 8.53
CA ALA A 15 4.47 -5.99 8.61
C ALA A 15 4.38 -5.26 7.26
N ALA A 16 5.52 -5.11 6.57
CA ALA A 16 5.56 -4.46 5.27
C ALA A 16 4.80 -5.26 4.19
N SER A 17 4.96 -6.58 4.16
CA SER A 17 4.24 -7.48 3.25
C SER A 17 2.72 -7.37 3.43
N ASN A 18 2.26 -7.42 4.68
CA ASN A 18 0.84 -7.28 5.02
C ASN A 18 0.31 -5.88 4.67
N ALA A 19 1.11 -4.82 4.87
CA ALA A 19 0.73 -3.47 4.50
C ALA A 19 0.50 -3.33 2.98
N VAL A 20 1.35 -3.95 2.15
CA VAL A 20 1.15 -3.96 0.70
C VAL A 20 -0.16 -4.66 0.32
N LEU A 21 -0.45 -5.82 0.92
CA LEU A 21 -1.70 -6.55 0.66
C LEU A 21 -2.94 -5.76 1.11
N ALA A 22 -2.88 -5.13 2.28
CA ALA A 22 -3.96 -4.29 2.80
C ALA A 22 -4.25 -3.09 1.88
N ALA A 23 -3.21 -2.44 1.36
CA ALA A 23 -3.37 -1.32 0.43
C ALA A 23 -4.01 -1.75 -0.90
N ILE A 24 -3.66 -2.92 -1.43
CA ILE A 24 -4.28 -3.46 -2.65
C ILE A 24 -5.76 -3.75 -2.40
N ALA A 25 -6.08 -4.48 -1.33
CA ALA A 25 -7.47 -4.80 -0.98
C ALA A 25 -8.31 -3.53 -0.76
N ALA A 26 -7.75 -2.53 -0.06
CA ALA A 26 -8.42 -1.26 0.12
C ALA A 26 -8.62 -0.50 -1.19
N SER A 27 -7.61 -0.48 -2.06
CA SER A 27 -7.75 0.10 -3.41
C SER A 27 -8.89 -0.55 -4.18
N ASP A 28 -8.98 -1.88 -4.19
CA ASP A 28 -10.02 -2.60 -4.92
C ASP A 28 -11.42 -2.30 -4.38
N ALA A 29 -11.57 -2.23 -3.05
CA ALA A 29 -12.84 -1.87 -2.42
C ALA A 29 -13.25 -0.41 -2.70
N LEU A 30 -12.30 0.54 -2.65
CA LEU A 30 -12.57 1.95 -2.95
C LEU A 30 -12.97 2.14 -4.42
N CYS A 31 -12.25 1.49 -5.35
CA CYS A 31 -12.59 1.52 -6.77
C CYS A 31 -13.95 0.84 -7.02
N GLY A 32 -14.18 -0.35 -6.45
CA GLY A 32 -15.42 -1.08 -6.62
C GLY A 32 -16.63 -0.29 -6.10
N HIS A 33 -16.50 0.37 -4.94
CA HIS A 33 -17.56 1.20 -4.39
C HIS A 33 -17.80 2.49 -5.20
N ALA A 34 -16.74 3.20 -5.58
CA ALA A 34 -16.86 4.51 -6.22
C ALA A 34 -17.14 4.45 -7.73
N LEU A 35 -16.66 3.40 -8.41
CA LEU A 35 -16.67 3.29 -9.87
C LEU A 35 -17.50 2.12 -10.38
N GLY A 36 -17.90 1.18 -9.52
CA GLY A 36 -18.51 -0.08 -9.92
C GLY A 36 -17.55 -1.07 -10.59
N GLU A 37 -16.25 -0.72 -10.63
CA GLU A 37 -15.20 -1.49 -11.30
C GLU A 37 -13.98 -1.61 -10.38
N ARG A 38 -13.24 -2.72 -10.51
CA ARG A 38 -11.94 -2.93 -9.87
C ARG A 38 -10.90 -3.32 -10.91
N ALA A 39 -9.63 -3.07 -10.63
CA ALA A 39 -8.56 -3.64 -11.44
C ALA A 39 -8.61 -5.17 -11.32
N ALA A 40 -8.77 -5.86 -12.44
CA ALA A 40 -8.72 -7.33 -12.50
C ALA A 40 -7.39 -7.87 -13.04
N ASP A 41 -6.58 -6.99 -13.63
CA ASP A 41 -5.30 -7.35 -14.21
C ASP A 41 -4.23 -7.54 -13.13
N GLN A 42 -3.27 -8.42 -13.43
CA GLN A 42 -2.04 -8.57 -12.64
C GLN A 42 -1.14 -7.32 -12.73
N ASP A 43 -1.45 -6.39 -13.64
CA ASP A 43 -0.71 -5.14 -13.80
C ASP A 43 -1.06 -4.13 -12.70
N HIS A 44 -0.10 -3.96 -11.80
CA HIS A 44 -0.10 -2.98 -10.72
C HIS A 44 -0.27 -1.53 -11.21
N GLY A 45 0.10 -1.23 -12.46
CA GLY A 45 -0.13 0.07 -13.09
C GLY A 45 -1.61 0.41 -13.25
N THR A 46 -2.44 -0.57 -13.61
CA THR A 46 -3.89 -0.39 -13.81
C THR A 46 -4.58 0.03 -12.52
N ALA A 47 -4.25 -0.60 -11.39
CA ALA A 47 -4.82 -0.25 -10.08
C ALA A 47 -4.53 1.20 -9.66
N THR A 48 -3.30 1.68 -9.89
CA THR A 48 -2.94 3.08 -9.55
C THR A 48 -3.63 4.10 -10.45
N THR A 49 -3.89 3.75 -11.70
CA THR A 49 -4.60 4.63 -12.64
C THR A 49 -6.08 4.72 -12.27
N LEU A 50 -6.69 3.58 -11.92
CA LEU A 50 -8.09 3.50 -11.55
C LEU A 50 -8.37 4.25 -10.24
N ILE A 51 -7.62 3.98 -9.17
CA ILE A 51 -7.85 4.66 -7.88
C ILE A 51 -7.62 6.17 -7.96
N LYS A 52 -6.83 6.65 -8.92
CA LYS A 52 -6.60 8.09 -9.14
C LYS A 52 -7.88 8.84 -9.51
N THR A 53 -8.86 8.17 -10.11
CA THR A 53 -10.13 8.79 -10.54
C THR A 53 -11.15 8.88 -9.39
N VAL A 54 -10.97 8.10 -8.32
CA VAL A 54 -11.83 8.12 -7.13
C VAL A 54 -11.80 9.49 -6.46
N GLN A 55 -12.96 10.08 -6.20
CA GLN A 55 -13.08 11.38 -5.54
C GLN A 55 -13.34 11.24 -4.03
N PRO A 56 -12.93 12.22 -3.20
CA PRO A 56 -12.23 13.46 -3.57
C PRO A 56 -10.69 13.33 -3.58
N ASP A 57 -10.13 12.21 -3.11
CA ASP A 57 -8.73 12.10 -2.73
C ASP A 57 -7.89 11.09 -3.54
N GLY A 58 -8.42 10.60 -4.67
CA GLY A 58 -7.82 9.53 -5.48
C GLY A 58 -6.37 9.78 -5.88
N VAL A 59 -5.98 11.02 -6.19
CA VAL A 59 -4.57 11.36 -6.49
C VAL A 59 -3.65 11.06 -5.32
N ARG A 60 -4.07 11.40 -4.09
CA ARG A 60 -3.30 11.12 -2.88
C ARG A 60 -3.21 9.62 -2.64
N LEU A 61 -4.32 8.90 -2.77
CA LEU A 61 -4.39 7.44 -2.60
C LEU A 61 -3.51 6.71 -3.63
N ALA A 62 -3.59 7.09 -4.90
CA ALA A 62 -2.78 6.54 -5.99
C ALA A 62 -1.28 6.69 -5.74
N ASN A 63 -0.84 7.84 -5.21
CA ASN A 63 0.57 8.06 -4.91
C ASN A 63 1.08 7.14 -3.78
N LYS A 64 0.24 6.86 -2.77
CA LYS A 64 0.57 5.92 -1.68
C LYS A 64 0.62 4.48 -2.18
N LEU A 65 -0.41 4.08 -2.93
CA LEU A 65 -0.47 2.77 -3.54
C LEU A 65 0.71 2.52 -4.48
N ARG A 66 1.05 3.48 -5.36
CA ARG A 66 2.18 3.36 -6.28
C ARG A 66 3.48 3.09 -5.54
N ARG A 67 3.75 3.81 -4.44
CA ARG A 67 4.96 3.59 -3.65
C ARG A 67 5.04 2.16 -3.10
N LEU A 68 3.95 1.68 -2.51
CA LEU A 68 3.86 0.31 -2.00
C LEU A 68 4.04 -0.74 -3.11
N LEU A 69 3.47 -0.52 -4.29
CA LEU A 69 3.58 -1.43 -5.42
C LEU A 69 4.98 -1.44 -6.03
N SER A 70 5.67 -0.29 -6.07
CA SER A 70 7.08 -0.23 -6.49
C SER A 70 7.99 -1.04 -5.57
N ASP A 71 7.68 -1.06 -4.27
CA ASP A 71 8.47 -1.80 -3.27
C ASP A 71 7.98 -3.25 -3.06
N LYS A 72 6.82 -3.65 -3.63
CA LYS A 72 6.15 -4.94 -3.37
C LYS A 72 7.08 -6.14 -3.49
N THR A 73 7.85 -6.25 -4.58
CA THR A 73 8.74 -7.40 -4.79
C THR A 73 9.79 -7.52 -3.67
N LEU A 74 10.36 -6.39 -3.26
CA LEU A 74 11.32 -6.34 -2.16
C LEU A 74 10.66 -6.65 -0.81
N LEU A 75 9.45 -6.12 -0.57
CA LEU A 75 8.75 -6.25 0.71
C LEU A 75 8.03 -7.61 0.88
N GLN A 76 7.73 -8.33 -0.20
CA GLN A 76 7.07 -9.64 -0.13
C GLN A 76 8.03 -10.80 -0.34
N TYR A 77 9.01 -10.66 -1.24
CA TYR A 77 9.89 -11.75 -1.66
C TYR A 77 11.37 -11.45 -1.46
N GLY A 78 11.71 -10.21 -1.08
CA GLY A 78 13.07 -9.82 -0.78
C GLY A 78 13.53 -10.30 0.59
N THR A 79 14.82 -10.13 0.83
CA THR A 79 15.49 -10.48 2.09
C THR A 79 15.94 -9.26 2.87
N TYR A 80 15.44 -8.07 2.56
CA TYR A 80 15.86 -6.85 3.25
C TYR A 80 14.68 -5.89 3.45
N CYS A 81 14.20 -5.84 4.69
CA CYS A 81 13.27 -4.83 5.16
C CYS A 81 13.72 -4.34 6.54
N THR A 82 13.82 -3.02 6.68
CA THR A 82 14.14 -2.38 7.96
C THR A 82 12.86 -1.99 8.69
N PRO A 83 12.89 -1.84 10.03
CA PRO A 83 11.75 -1.34 10.78
C PRO A 83 11.21 0.01 10.24
N VAL A 84 12.10 0.92 9.84
CA VAL A 84 11.72 2.22 9.28
C VAL A 84 10.96 2.07 7.95
N THR A 85 11.42 1.16 7.08
CA THR A 85 10.74 0.84 5.82
C THR A 85 9.37 0.24 6.09
N ALA A 86 9.27 -0.71 7.03
CA ALA A 86 8.03 -1.36 7.39
C ALA A 86 7.01 -0.37 7.97
N GLU A 87 7.43 0.48 8.90
CA GLU A 87 6.58 1.54 9.43
C GLU A 87 6.09 2.48 8.32
N GLN A 88 6.94 2.82 7.36
CA GLN A 88 6.54 3.67 6.25
C GLN A 88 5.49 2.98 5.36
N ALA A 89 5.66 1.69 5.09
CA ALA A 89 4.69 0.89 4.35
C ALA A 89 3.34 0.82 5.09
N VAL A 90 3.36 0.57 6.40
CA VAL A 90 2.16 0.56 7.25
C VAL A 90 1.47 1.92 7.24
N ARG A 91 2.21 3.02 7.37
CA ARG A 91 1.65 4.38 7.29
C ARG A 91 0.97 4.66 5.96
N ASP A 92 1.53 4.16 4.85
CA ASP A 92 0.94 4.35 3.53
C ASP A 92 -0.30 3.51 3.30
N ALA A 93 -0.28 2.25 3.76
CA ALA A 93 -1.44 1.38 3.70
C ALA A 93 -2.59 1.94 4.55
N LYS A 94 -2.28 2.44 5.75
CA LYS A 94 -3.25 3.07 6.65
C LYS A 94 -4.00 4.23 5.98
N VAL A 95 -3.36 5.01 5.11
CA VAL A 95 -4.04 6.09 4.38
C VAL A 95 -5.17 5.57 3.50
N LEU A 96 -5.02 4.39 2.89
CA LEU A 96 -6.08 3.78 2.07
C LEU A 96 -7.16 3.13 2.95
N VAL A 97 -6.76 2.49 4.05
CA VAL A 97 -7.69 1.88 4.99
C VAL A 97 -8.55 2.94 5.67
N ASP A 98 -7.97 4.03 6.14
CA ASP A 98 -8.72 5.15 6.73
C ASP A 98 -9.69 5.79 5.71
N ALA A 99 -9.38 5.72 4.42
CA ALA A 99 -10.29 6.15 3.36
C ALA A 99 -11.51 5.22 3.19
N LEU A 100 -11.36 3.91 3.46
CA LEU A 100 -12.52 2.99 3.56
C LEU A 100 -13.39 3.38 4.75
N ASP A 101 -12.78 3.49 5.93
CA ASP A 101 -13.48 3.79 7.19
C ASP A 101 -14.29 5.09 7.06
N SER A 102 -13.70 6.13 6.46
CA SER A 102 -14.36 7.42 6.23
C SER A 102 -15.55 7.36 5.26
N ARG A 103 -15.62 6.30 4.44
CA ARG A 103 -16.70 6.02 3.48
C ARG A 103 -17.70 4.99 4.02
N GLY A 104 -17.48 4.45 5.21
CA GLY A 104 -18.34 3.43 5.83
C GLY A 104 -18.26 2.05 5.18
N LEU A 105 -17.10 1.71 4.61
CA LEU A 105 -16.81 0.43 3.96
C LEU A 105 -16.12 -0.57 4.91
#